data_AF-A0A5E4TSG0-F1
#
_entry.id   AF-A0A5E4TSG0-F1
#
_cell.length_a   1.000
_cell.length_b   1.000
_cell.length_c   1.000
_cell.angle_alpha   90.00
_cell.angle_beta   90.00
_cell.angle_gamma   90.00
#
_symmetry.space_group_name_H-M   'P 1'
#
loop_
_entity.id
_entity.type
_entity.pdbx_description
1 polymer ?
#
loop_
_entity_poly.entity_id
_entity_poly.type
_entity_poly.pdbx_seq_one_letter_code
_entity_poly.pdbx_strand_id
1 'polypeptide(L)'
;MTRPTIRFAPLLFSAAASFGTLSAAPAIAQYMGPAASVATTGSVVVPSAMPHVATVGQALAAPDDAMTVIEGYIVNRLRHEHYTFRDDTGRTIVIELDDKYLPPGHQINDKTRVRITGEVDRHHLRANDIDVKRIDILP
;
A
#
# COMPACT_ATOMS: atom_id res chain seq x y z
N MET A 1 74.00 -2.55 -56.57
CA MET A 1 75.29 -2.95 -55.95
C MET A 1 75.14 -2.88 -54.43
N THR A 2 75.77 -3.79 -53.67
CA THR A 2 76.03 -3.71 -52.21
C THR A 2 74.89 -3.35 -51.22
N ARG A 3 74.33 -4.39 -50.58
CA ARG A 3 73.92 -4.37 -49.14
C ARG A 3 75.17 -4.12 -48.26
N PRO A 4 75.11 -3.55 -47.04
CA PRO A 4 74.63 -4.25 -45.82
C PRO A 4 73.84 -3.29 -44.88
N THR A 5 73.45 -3.58 -43.62
CA THR A 5 73.60 -4.74 -42.71
C THR A 5 72.34 -4.87 -41.82
N ILE A 6 72.12 -6.01 -41.15
CA ILE A 6 71.16 -6.17 -40.04
C ILE A 6 71.91 -6.06 -38.70
N ARG A 7 71.27 -5.48 -37.66
CA ARG A 7 71.63 -5.75 -36.26
C ARG A 7 70.41 -6.20 -35.47
N PHE A 8 70.50 -7.40 -34.90
CA PHE A 8 69.60 -7.91 -33.88
C PHE A 8 69.98 -7.35 -32.51
N ALA A 9 68.98 -7.05 -31.68
CA ALA A 9 69.05 -7.17 -30.22
C ALA A 9 67.64 -7.53 -29.70
N PRO A 10 67.47 -8.55 -28.85
CA PRO A 10 66.15 -9.12 -28.54
C PRO A 10 65.62 -8.76 -27.14
N LEU A 11 64.41 -9.23 -26.84
CA LEU A 11 63.80 -9.44 -25.52
C LEU A 11 63.57 -8.19 -24.65
N LEU A 12 62.30 -8.00 -24.25
CA LEU A 12 61.87 -8.42 -22.91
C LEU A 12 60.34 -8.57 -22.83
N PHE A 13 59.90 -9.57 -22.08
CA PHE A 13 58.50 -9.92 -21.81
C PHE A 13 58.05 -9.23 -20.52
N SER A 14 56.94 -8.47 -20.55
CA SER A 14 56.11 -8.05 -19.41
C SER A 14 54.77 -7.58 -19.98
N ALA A 15 53.60 -8.20 -19.82
CA ALA A 15 53.00 -8.92 -18.69
C ALA A 15 52.59 -8.01 -17.52
N ALA A 16 51.41 -7.36 -17.65
CA ALA A 16 50.50 -7.05 -16.55
C ALA A 16 49.15 -6.55 -17.10
N ALA A 17 48.11 -7.40 -17.06
CA ALA A 17 46.72 -6.96 -17.17
C ALA A 17 46.06 -7.15 -15.81
N SER A 18 45.73 -6.05 -15.12
CA SER A 18 45.00 -6.13 -13.85
C SER A 18 44.21 -4.86 -13.55
N PHE A 19 42.91 -4.95 -13.84
CA PHE A 19 41.78 -4.41 -13.07
C PHE A 19 42.01 -3.13 -12.26
N GLY A 20 41.44 -2.02 -12.76
CA GLY A 20 41.19 -0.84 -11.94
C GLY A 20 40.27 -1.20 -10.75
N THR A 21 40.69 -0.81 -9.55
CA THR A 21 39.96 -1.08 -8.31
C THR A 21 38.75 -0.18 -8.18
N LEU A 22 37.59 -0.66 -8.63
CA LEU A 22 36.31 -0.01 -8.36
C LEU A 22 36.02 -0.08 -6.86
N SER A 23 36.24 1.04 -6.15
CA SER A 23 36.00 1.14 -4.72
C SER A 23 34.49 1.15 -4.44
N ALA A 24 33.93 -0.03 -4.17
CA ALA A 24 32.54 -0.19 -3.79
C ALA A 24 32.34 0.20 -2.32
N ALA A 25 31.90 1.44 -2.08
CA ALA A 25 31.43 1.84 -0.76
C ALA A 25 30.13 1.08 -0.41
N PRO A 26 29.98 0.55 0.81
CA PRO A 26 28.73 -0.08 1.23
C PRO A 26 27.65 0.99 1.37
N ALA A 27 26.73 1.04 0.41
CA ALA A 27 25.51 1.82 0.54
C ALA A 27 24.61 1.17 1.61
N ILE A 28 24.72 1.63 2.86
CA ILE A 28 23.80 1.25 3.93
C ILE A 28 22.44 1.87 3.60
N ALA A 29 21.54 1.08 3.02
CA ALA A 29 20.17 1.48 2.76
C ALA A 29 19.40 1.64 4.08
N GLN A 30 19.52 2.81 4.70
CA GLN A 30 18.72 3.17 5.88
C GLN A 30 17.27 3.42 5.44
N TYR A 31 16.45 2.38 5.55
CA TYR A 31 15.00 2.47 5.39
C TYR A 31 14.42 3.44 6.43
N MET A 32 14.11 4.67 5.99
CA MET A 32 13.33 5.64 6.76
C MET A 32 11.83 5.34 6.62
N GLY A 33 11.40 4.18 7.12
CA GLY A 33 10.00 3.96 7.48
C GLY A 33 9.60 4.82 8.69
N PRO A 34 8.31 4.86 9.06
CA PRO A 34 7.86 5.58 10.24
C PRO A 34 8.64 5.14 11.48
N ALA A 35 9.42 6.05 12.06
CA ALA A 35 10.24 5.74 13.22
C ALA A 35 9.35 5.44 14.43
N ALA A 36 9.19 4.16 14.75
CA ALA A 36 8.66 3.74 16.04
C ALA A 36 9.63 4.22 17.13
N SER A 37 9.32 5.36 17.75
CA SER A 37 10.09 5.93 18.84
C SER A 37 10.09 4.95 20.01
N VAL A 38 11.20 4.24 20.21
CA VAL A 38 11.37 3.27 21.29
C VAL A 38 11.37 4.03 22.63
N ALA A 39 10.22 4.04 23.28
CA ALA A 39 10.05 4.65 24.60
C ALA A 39 10.74 3.80 25.66
N THR A 40 11.89 4.27 26.14
CA THR A 40 12.53 3.72 27.34
C THR A 40 11.66 3.95 28.57
N THR A 41 11.49 2.90 29.38
CA THR A 41 10.90 2.83 30.74
C THR A 41 9.46 2.29 30.84
N GLY A 42 9.36 1.01 31.21
CA GLY A 42 8.51 0.56 32.32
C GLY A 42 6.99 0.44 32.11
N SER A 43 6.41 0.98 31.05
CA SER A 43 4.99 0.79 30.73
C SER A 43 4.82 0.58 29.23
N VAL A 44 4.32 -0.59 28.83
CA VAL A 44 3.96 -0.86 27.43
C VAL A 44 2.62 -0.20 27.13
N VAL A 45 2.66 1.13 27.00
CA VAL A 45 1.60 1.86 26.30
C VAL A 45 1.76 1.51 24.82
N VAL A 46 1.10 0.44 24.40
CA VAL A 46 0.84 0.23 22.97
C VAL A 46 0.00 1.44 22.53
N PRO A 47 0.49 2.30 21.62
CA PRO A 47 -0.38 3.31 21.04
C PRO A 47 -1.45 2.54 20.29
N SER A 48 -2.71 2.67 20.70
CA SER A 48 -3.84 2.20 19.90
C SER A 48 -3.86 3.02 18.62
N ALA A 49 -3.10 2.58 17.62
CA ALA A 49 -3.07 3.16 16.30
C ALA A 49 -4.50 3.09 15.77
N MET A 50 -5.17 4.24 15.70
CA MET A 50 -6.48 4.32 15.10
C MET A 50 -6.34 3.81 13.65
N PRO A 51 -7.23 2.92 13.18
CA PRO A 51 -7.12 2.40 11.82
C PRO A 51 -7.13 3.56 10.83
N HIS A 52 -6.16 3.56 9.92
CA HIS A 52 -5.99 4.64 8.95
C HIS A 52 -7.21 4.68 8.01
N VAL A 53 -8.01 5.75 8.11
CA VAL A 53 -9.17 5.96 7.24
C VAL A 53 -8.66 6.32 5.84
N ALA A 54 -8.98 5.48 4.87
CA ALA A 54 -8.77 5.68 3.46
C ALA A 54 -9.97 6.40 2.80
N THR A 55 -9.70 7.08 1.69
CA THR A 55 -10.75 7.55 0.76
C THR A 55 -11.23 6.40 -0.12
N VAL A 56 -12.43 6.52 -0.70
CA VAL A 56 -12.92 5.55 -1.71
C VAL A 56 -11.97 5.48 -2.92
N GLY A 57 -11.34 6.60 -3.30
CA GLY A 57 -10.33 6.62 -4.35
C GLY A 57 -9.08 5.77 -4.03
N GLN A 58 -8.67 5.70 -2.75
CA GLN A 58 -7.58 4.82 -2.31
C GLN A 58 -8.03 3.35 -2.22
N ALA A 59 -9.25 3.09 -1.74
CA ALA A 59 -9.81 1.73 -1.71
C ALA A 59 -9.90 1.13 -3.12
N LEU A 60 -10.39 1.88 -4.12
CA LEU A 60 -10.43 1.45 -5.52
C LEU A 60 -9.05 1.17 -6.14
N ALA A 61 -7.98 1.75 -5.59
CA ALA A 61 -6.61 1.55 -6.03
C ALA A 61 -5.87 0.44 -5.26
N ALA A 62 -6.45 -0.06 -4.16
CA ALA A 62 -5.86 -1.12 -3.34
C ALA A 62 -5.78 -2.46 -4.11
N PRO A 63 -4.97 -3.43 -3.65
CA PRO A 63 -5.04 -4.81 -4.11
C PRO A 63 -6.41 -5.45 -3.86
N ASP A 64 -6.60 -6.64 -4.44
CA ASP A 64 -7.68 -7.56 -4.07
C ASP A 64 -7.45 -8.11 -2.65
N ASP A 65 -8.51 -8.54 -1.96
CA ASP A 65 -8.51 -8.96 -0.53
C ASP A 65 -7.98 -7.90 0.46
N ALA A 66 -7.78 -6.64 0.03
CA ALA A 66 -7.12 -5.63 0.85
C ALA A 66 -8.06 -5.08 1.92
N MET A 67 -7.76 -5.33 3.19
CA MET A 67 -8.49 -4.76 4.33
C MET A 67 -8.39 -3.22 4.33
N THR A 68 -9.52 -2.54 4.24
CA THR A 68 -9.64 -1.07 4.20
C THR A 68 -10.61 -0.56 5.25
N VAL A 69 -10.43 0.71 5.65
CA VAL A 69 -11.35 1.43 6.53
C VAL A 69 -11.71 2.74 5.86
N ILE A 70 -13.01 3.01 5.68
CA ILE A 70 -13.52 4.19 4.99
C ILE A 70 -14.60 4.89 5.83
N GLU A 71 -14.73 6.21 5.68
CA GLU A 71 -15.77 7.02 6.35
C GLU A 71 -16.62 7.78 5.35
N GLY A 72 -17.90 7.94 5.68
CA GLY A 72 -18.88 8.53 4.77
C GLY A 72 -20.31 8.14 5.11
N TYR A 73 -21.15 8.00 4.09
CA TYR A 73 -22.60 7.87 4.19
C TYR A 73 -23.14 6.76 3.29
N ILE A 74 -24.12 5.99 3.75
CA ILE A 74 -24.88 5.07 2.91
C ILE A 74 -26.03 5.85 2.28
N VAL A 75 -25.94 6.14 0.98
CA VAL A 75 -26.84 7.09 0.30
C VAL A 75 -27.97 6.42 -0.49
N ASN A 76 -27.86 5.13 -0.82
CA ASN A 76 -28.90 4.38 -1.51
C ASN A 76 -28.78 2.87 -1.28
N ARG A 77 -29.90 2.14 -1.33
CA ARG A 77 -29.93 0.66 -1.43
C ARG A 77 -30.10 0.27 -2.90
N LEU A 78 -29.19 -0.54 -3.43
CA LEU A 78 -29.24 -0.97 -4.83
C LEU A 78 -30.08 -2.25 -4.99
N ARG A 79 -29.90 -3.20 -4.06
CA ARG A 79 -30.62 -4.49 -4.00
C ARG A 79 -30.53 -5.04 -2.55
N HIS A 80 -30.91 -6.29 -2.31
CA HIS A 80 -30.63 -6.94 -1.01
C HIS A 80 -29.12 -6.89 -0.72
N GLU A 81 -28.70 -6.59 0.50
CA GLU A 81 -27.31 -6.47 0.98
C GLU A 81 -26.33 -5.51 0.25
N HIS A 82 -26.61 -5.05 -0.97
CA HIS A 82 -25.71 -4.14 -1.70
C HIS A 82 -26.22 -2.68 -1.69
N TYR A 83 -25.35 -1.76 -1.28
CA TYR A 83 -25.66 -0.35 -1.07
C TYR A 83 -24.65 0.57 -1.77
N THR A 84 -25.05 1.81 -2.06
CA THR A 84 -24.12 2.87 -2.48
C THR A 84 -23.59 3.60 -1.27
N PHE A 85 -22.27 3.56 -1.09
CA PHE A 85 -21.55 4.36 -0.12
C PHE A 85 -20.95 5.59 -0.79
N ARG A 86 -20.90 6.73 -0.08
CA ARG A 86 -20.26 7.98 -0.53
C ARG A 86 -19.32 8.50 0.54
N ASP A 87 -18.05 8.74 0.19
CA ASP A 87 -17.08 9.36 1.09
C ASP A 87 -17.21 10.90 1.15
N ASP A 88 -16.48 11.53 2.06
CA ASP A 88 -16.46 12.98 2.22
C ASP A 88 -15.84 13.72 1.01
N THR A 89 -15.14 13.00 0.10
CA THR A 89 -14.66 13.56 -1.17
C THR A 89 -15.74 13.58 -2.26
N GLY A 90 -16.92 13.02 -1.96
CA GLY A 90 -18.04 12.88 -2.89
C GLY A 90 -17.91 11.69 -3.84
N ARG A 91 -16.89 10.84 -3.70
CA ARG A 91 -16.76 9.61 -4.49
C ARG A 91 -17.66 8.52 -3.96
N THR A 92 -18.17 7.69 -4.86
CA THR A 92 -19.09 6.60 -4.54
C THR A 92 -18.52 5.23 -4.89
N ILE A 93 -18.84 4.22 -4.08
CA ILE A 93 -18.55 2.81 -4.33
C ILE A 93 -19.76 1.94 -3.92
N VAL A 94 -19.82 0.71 -4.41
CA VAL A 94 -20.75 -0.30 -3.90
C VAL A 94 -20.15 -0.96 -2.67
N ILE A 95 -20.96 -1.18 -1.64
CA ILE A 95 -20.60 -1.97 -0.47
C ILE A 95 -21.53 -3.18 -0.37
N GLU A 96 -21.01 -4.32 0.09
CA GLU A 96 -21.77 -5.52 0.41
C GLU A 96 -21.88 -5.60 1.94
N LEU A 97 -23.08 -5.39 2.47
CA LEU A 97 -23.37 -5.30 3.89
C LEU A 97 -24.47 -6.31 4.24
N ASP A 98 -24.02 -7.50 4.66
CA ASP A 98 -24.86 -8.57 5.18
C ASP A 98 -25.65 -8.10 6.41
N ASP A 99 -26.92 -8.52 6.50
CA ASP A 99 -27.84 -8.11 7.56
C ASP A 99 -27.29 -8.43 8.97
N LYS A 100 -26.39 -9.41 9.13
CA LYS A 100 -25.71 -9.76 10.40
C LYS A 100 -24.78 -8.67 10.96
N TYR A 101 -24.32 -7.75 10.11
CA TYR A 101 -23.46 -6.63 10.50
C TYR A 101 -24.24 -5.34 10.78
N LEU A 102 -25.53 -5.28 10.46
CA LEU A 102 -26.36 -4.11 10.74
C LEU A 102 -26.51 -3.89 12.26
N PRO A 103 -26.25 -2.67 12.78
CA PRO A 103 -26.43 -2.39 14.20
C PRO A 103 -27.90 -2.55 14.60
N PRO A 104 -28.23 -3.42 15.58
CA PRO A 104 -29.62 -3.71 15.93
C PRO A 104 -30.35 -2.45 16.38
N GLY A 105 -31.59 -2.28 15.92
CA GLY A 105 -32.46 -1.15 16.25
C GLY A 105 -32.09 0.20 15.62
N HIS A 106 -31.04 0.29 14.79
CA HIS A 106 -30.61 1.54 14.17
C HIS A 106 -31.01 1.59 12.69
N GLN A 107 -31.64 2.69 12.27
CA GLN A 107 -31.85 3.00 10.86
C GLN A 107 -30.69 3.86 10.35
N ILE A 108 -29.78 3.25 9.59
CA ILE A 108 -28.74 3.97 8.85
C ILE A 108 -29.42 4.64 7.64
N ASN A 109 -29.25 5.95 7.52
CA ASN A 109 -29.79 6.75 6.41
C ASN A 109 -28.69 7.63 5.80
N ASP A 110 -29.06 8.41 4.78
CA ASP A 110 -28.18 9.29 4.01
C ASP A 110 -27.53 10.43 4.81
N LYS A 111 -27.96 10.64 6.06
CA LYS A 111 -27.42 11.62 7.02
C LYS A 111 -26.62 10.97 8.14
N THR A 112 -26.70 9.66 8.31
CA THR A 112 -25.91 8.91 9.29
C THR A 112 -24.49 8.75 8.77
N ARG A 113 -23.51 9.41 9.41
CA ARG A 113 -22.09 9.19 9.10
C ARG A 113 -21.66 7.87 9.73
N VAL A 114 -21.01 7.02 8.94
CA VAL A 114 -20.57 5.69 9.36
C VAL A 114 -19.10 5.47 9.00
N ARG A 115 -18.43 4.65 9.79
CA ARG A 115 -17.13 4.07 9.47
C ARG A 115 -17.35 2.61 9.09
N ILE A 116 -16.80 2.21 7.95
CA ILE A 116 -16.86 0.84 7.43
C ILE A 116 -15.46 0.26 7.47
N THR A 117 -15.34 -0.97 7.97
CA THR A 117 -14.15 -1.82 7.81
C THR A 117 -14.53 -3.02 6.96
N GLY A 118 -13.80 -3.25 5.87
CA GLY A 118 -14.11 -4.31 4.91
C GLY A 118 -12.93 -4.69 4.02
N GLU A 119 -13.08 -5.76 3.28
CA GLU A 119 -12.12 -6.20 2.27
C GLU A 119 -12.46 -5.54 0.92
N VAL A 120 -11.45 -5.16 0.14
CA VAL A 120 -11.63 -4.64 -1.23
C VAL A 120 -11.70 -5.81 -2.20
N ASP A 121 -12.85 -5.97 -2.84
CA ASP A 121 -13.12 -7.02 -3.81
C ASP A 121 -12.96 -6.46 -5.24
N ARG A 122 -12.02 -7.01 -6.01
CA ARG A 122 -11.66 -6.53 -7.34
C ARG A 122 -12.13 -7.48 -8.43
N HIS A 123 -13.10 -7.03 -9.22
CA HIS A 123 -13.67 -7.86 -10.27
C HIS A 123 -13.17 -7.49 -11.65
N HIS A 124 -12.89 -8.52 -12.48
CA HIS A 124 -12.50 -8.32 -13.88
C HIS A 124 -13.68 -7.98 -14.80
N LEU A 125 -14.91 -8.33 -14.41
CA LEU A 125 -16.12 -8.26 -15.27
C LEU A 125 -17.27 -7.42 -14.68
N ARG A 126 -17.17 -6.98 -13.42
CA ARG A 126 -18.14 -6.11 -12.74
C ARG A 126 -17.39 -4.96 -12.03
N ALA A 127 -18.11 -3.99 -11.50
CA ALA A 127 -17.51 -2.94 -10.68
C ALA A 127 -16.91 -3.54 -9.39
N ASN A 128 -15.81 -2.96 -8.90
CA ASN A 128 -15.27 -3.31 -7.59
C ASN A 128 -16.25 -2.89 -6.47
N ASP A 129 -16.29 -3.69 -5.42
CA ASP A 129 -17.11 -3.52 -4.23
C ASP A 129 -16.23 -3.61 -2.96
N ILE A 130 -16.83 -3.36 -1.80
CA ILE A 130 -16.18 -3.57 -0.49
C ILE A 130 -17.05 -4.47 0.36
N ASP A 131 -16.45 -5.56 0.79
CA ASP A 131 -17.07 -6.64 1.54
C ASP A 131 -17.02 -6.30 3.05
N VAL A 132 -18.13 -5.78 3.59
CA VAL A 132 -18.15 -5.17 4.93
C VAL A 132 -18.05 -6.23 6.01
N LYS A 133 -17.04 -6.13 6.88
CA LYS A 133 -16.88 -6.99 8.06
C LYS A 133 -17.22 -6.30 9.38
N ARG A 134 -17.29 -4.95 9.39
CA ARG A 134 -17.79 -4.13 10.51
C ARG A 134 -18.29 -2.78 10.01
N ILE A 135 -19.37 -2.30 10.62
CA ILE A 135 -19.85 -0.93 10.49
C ILE A 135 -20.02 -0.31 11.88
N ASP A 136 -19.47 0.88 12.06
CA ASP A 136 -19.58 1.68 13.29
C ASP A 136 -20.31 2.99 12.94
N ILE A 137 -21.37 3.32 13.68
CA ILE A 137 -22.06 4.62 13.55
C ILE A 137 -21.21 5.67 14.26
N LEU A 138 -20.92 6.77 13.57
CA LEU A 138 -20.15 7.88 14.14
C LEU A 138 -21.09 8.92 14.77
N PRO A 139 -20.67 9.57 15.88
CA PRO A 139 -21.43 10.64 16.54
C PRO A 139 -21.42 11.96 15.76
#